data_AF-A0A1S3CUP0-F1
#
_entry.id   AF-A0A1S3CUP0-F1
#
_cell.length_a   1.000
_cell.length_b   1.000
_cell.length_c   1.000
_cell.angle_alpha   90.00
_cell.angle_beta   90.00
_cell.angle_gamma   90.00
#
_symmetry.space_group_name_H-M   'P 1'
#
loop_
_entity.id
_entity.type
_entity.pdbx_description
1 polymer ?
#
loop_
_entity_poly.entity_id
_entity_poly.type
_entity_poly.pdbx_seq_one_letter_code
_entity_poly.pdbx_strand_id
1 'polypeptide(L)'
;MTENIQGEGIDLHLLGLRQTALEHNIPCELFQDEAYKLSNYFKLSTSQVACKSDSFMGYGPVVPDGYGCSYNPREATIVFCVSAFKSCLTTSAAKFATSLDESLSAIGNLVESRKISTENRK
;
A
#
# COMPACT_ATOMS: atom_id res chain seq x y z
N MET A 1 6.81 -10.25 -2.46
CA MET A 1 7.83 -9.31 -1.93
C MET A 1 9.23 -9.70 -2.36
N THR A 2 9.66 -10.96 -2.21
CA THR A 2 10.99 -11.42 -2.64
C THR A 2 11.26 -11.14 -4.12
N GLU A 3 10.32 -11.50 -5.00
CA GLU A 3 10.40 -11.24 -6.46
C GLU A 3 10.69 -9.75 -6.76
N ASN A 4 9.92 -8.82 -6.17
CA ASN A 4 10.15 -7.39 -6.34
C ASN A 4 11.54 -6.94 -5.88
N ILE A 5 12.05 -7.46 -4.75
CA ILE A 5 13.38 -7.12 -4.23
C ILE A 5 14.49 -7.65 -5.15
N GLN A 6 14.24 -8.80 -5.79
CA GLN A 6 15.16 -9.43 -6.75
C GLN A 6 15.07 -8.83 -8.15
N GLY A 7 14.20 -7.83 -8.37
CA GLY A 7 14.04 -7.18 -9.67
C GLY A 7 13.12 -7.90 -10.63
N GLU A 8 12.34 -8.87 -10.15
CA GLU A 8 11.37 -9.64 -10.94
C GLU A 8 9.96 -9.01 -10.92
N GLY A 9 9.84 -7.80 -10.35
CA GLY A 9 8.61 -7.01 -10.40
C GLY A 9 8.33 -6.42 -11.79
N ILE A 10 7.05 -6.15 -12.07
CA ILE A 10 6.61 -5.75 -13.41
C ILE A 10 6.62 -4.24 -13.67
N ASP A 11 6.41 -3.40 -12.64
CA ASP A 11 6.14 -1.98 -12.81
C ASP A 11 7.29 -1.24 -13.51
N LEU A 12 8.52 -1.43 -13.02
CA LEU A 12 9.71 -0.81 -13.61
C LEU A 12 10.06 -1.41 -14.97
N HIS A 13 9.79 -2.70 -15.19
CA HIS A 13 10.00 -3.35 -16.48
C HIS A 13 9.06 -2.76 -17.54
N LEU A 14 7.77 -2.68 -17.24
CA LEU A 14 6.76 -2.07 -18.12
C LEU A 14 7.01 -0.57 -18.32
N LEU A 15 7.47 0.15 -17.29
CA LEU A 15 7.91 1.53 -17.44
C LEU A 15 9.08 1.64 -18.42
N GLY A 16 10.10 0.79 -18.31
CA GLY A 16 11.23 0.74 -19.23
C GLY A 16 10.79 0.51 -20.67
N LEU A 17 9.97 -0.51 -20.90
CA LEU A 17 9.40 -0.80 -22.23
C LEU A 17 8.61 0.38 -22.79
N ARG A 18 7.80 1.06 -21.96
CA ARG A 18 7.05 2.25 -22.36
C ARG A 18 7.97 3.39 -22.77
N GLN A 19 9.00 3.69 -21.98
CA GLN A 19 9.93 4.78 -22.30
C GLN A 19 10.74 4.46 -23.56
N THR A 20 11.22 3.23 -23.73
CA THR A 20 11.91 2.81 -24.95
C THR A 20 11.00 2.91 -26.19
N ALA A 21 9.75 2.48 -26.08
CA ALA A 21 8.80 2.63 -27.19
C ALA A 21 8.58 4.12 -27.56
N LEU A 22 8.48 5.01 -26.56
CA LEU A 22 8.36 6.45 -26.78
C LEU A 22 9.60 7.04 -27.45
N GLU A 23 10.81 6.72 -26.97
CA GLU A 23 12.08 7.19 -27.53
C GLU A 23 12.26 6.80 -29.00
N HIS A 24 11.79 5.60 -29.36
CA HIS A 24 11.88 5.07 -30.72
C HIS A 24 10.62 5.33 -31.58
N ASN A 25 9.63 6.08 -31.08
CA ASN A 25 8.35 6.34 -31.75
C ASN A 25 7.60 5.06 -32.18
N ILE A 26 7.70 4.00 -31.38
CA ILE A 26 7.01 2.73 -31.61
C ILE A 26 5.63 2.81 -30.95
N PRO A 27 4.52 2.70 -31.72
CA PRO A 27 3.19 2.65 -31.13
C PRO A 27 3.01 1.35 -30.36
N CYS A 28 2.48 1.44 -29.13
CA CYS A 28 2.18 0.28 -28.30
C CYS A 28 0.81 0.46 -27.64
N GLU A 29 -0.16 -0.34 -28.09
CA GLU A 29 -1.56 -0.26 -27.63
C GLU A 29 -1.69 -0.54 -26.13
N LEU A 30 -0.88 -1.44 -25.59
CA LEU A 30 -0.86 -1.80 -24.18
C LEU A 30 -0.75 -0.57 -23.26
N PHE A 31 0.09 0.40 -23.60
CA PHE A 31 0.32 1.59 -22.76
C PHE A 31 -0.76 2.66 -22.92
N GLN A 32 -1.66 2.51 -23.90
CA GLN A 32 -2.83 3.36 -24.08
C GLN A 32 -4.09 2.75 -23.47
N ASP A 33 -4.05 1.46 -23.15
CA ASP A 33 -5.16 0.71 -22.57
C ASP A 33 -5.56 1.27 -21.19
N GLU A 34 -6.88 1.33 -20.94
CA GLU A 34 -7.42 1.80 -19.68
C GLU A 34 -7.00 0.92 -18.49
N ALA A 35 -6.81 -0.38 -18.70
CA ALA A 35 -6.31 -1.30 -17.67
C ALA A 35 -4.88 -0.92 -17.23
N TYR A 36 -4.02 -0.51 -18.16
CA TYR A 36 -2.67 -0.04 -17.81
C TYR A 36 -2.70 1.30 -17.07
N LYS A 37 -3.58 2.22 -17.46
CA LYS A 37 -3.78 3.49 -16.73
C LYS A 37 -4.27 3.22 -15.30
N LEU A 38 -5.27 2.34 -15.16
CA LEU A 38 -5.83 1.97 -13.86
C LEU A 38 -4.82 1.25 -12.97
N SER A 39 -3.99 0.36 -13.53
CA SER A 39 -2.96 -0.34 -12.76
C SER A 39 -1.89 0.59 -12.19
N ASN A 40 -1.66 1.75 -12.82
CA ASN A 40 -0.75 2.80 -12.35
C ASN A 40 -1.45 3.89 -11.52
N TYR A 41 -2.77 3.79 -11.31
CA TYR A 41 -3.55 4.76 -10.54
C TYR A 41 -3.72 4.30 -9.08
N PHE A 42 -2.70 4.53 -8.26
CA PHE A 42 -2.64 4.01 -6.89
C PHE A 42 -3.51 4.81 -5.91
N LYS A 43 -4.78 4.41 -5.75
CA LYS A 43 -5.68 4.96 -4.71
C LYS A 43 -5.20 4.72 -3.28
N LEU A 44 -4.29 3.77 -3.07
CA LEU A 44 -3.62 3.53 -1.80
C LEU A 44 -2.13 3.39 -2.05
N SER A 45 -1.35 4.37 -1.61
CA SER A 45 0.11 4.36 -1.68
C SER A 45 0.69 4.11 -0.29
N THR A 46 1.44 3.03 -0.12
CA THR A 46 1.96 2.59 1.19
C THR A 46 3.46 2.38 1.19
N SER A 47 4.05 2.49 2.38
CA SER A 47 5.44 2.15 2.59
C SER A 47 5.70 1.82 4.06
N GLN A 48 6.56 0.84 4.29
CA GLN A 48 7.11 0.57 5.59
C GLN A 48 8.37 1.41 5.79
N VAL A 49 8.42 2.19 6.86
CA VAL A 49 9.61 2.97 7.25
C VAL A 49 9.98 2.54 8.67
N ALA A 50 10.70 1.42 8.77
CA ALA A 50 11.14 0.87 10.04
C ALA A 50 12.22 1.75 10.65
N CYS A 51 11.95 2.30 11.85
CA CYS A 51 12.92 3.09 12.60
C CYS A 51 12.85 2.76 14.10
N LYS A 52 14.01 2.71 14.76
CA LYS A 52 14.14 2.46 16.21
C LYS A 52 13.93 3.72 17.05
N SER A 53 14.13 4.91 16.49
CA SER A 53 13.85 6.16 17.20
C SER A 53 12.35 6.38 17.34
N ASP A 54 11.96 7.34 18.17
CA ASP A 54 10.56 7.74 18.28
C ASP A 54 10.08 8.62 17.09
N SER A 55 10.73 8.48 15.94
CA SER A 55 10.39 9.21 14.72
C SER A 55 9.33 8.45 13.92
N PHE A 56 8.55 9.22 13.16
CA PHE A 56 7.61 8.71 12.17
C PHE A 56 7.81 9.45 10.84
N MET A 57 7.39 8.82 9.75
CA MET A 57 7.35 9.41 8.42
C MET A 57 5.89 9.59 8.01
N GLY A 58 5.64 10.51 7.09
CA GLY A 58 4.32 10.72 6.49
C GLY A 58 4.45 11.42 5.14
N TYR A 59 3.51 11.13 4.24
CA TYR A 59 3.41 11.76 2.92
C TYR A 59 1.94 11.83 2.48
N GLY A 60 1.64 12.72 1.53
CA GLY A 60 0.31 12.86 0.94
C GLY A 60 -0.04 11.75 -0.04
N PRO A 61 -1.31 11.61 -0.45
CA PRO A 61 -1.70 10.69 -1.52
C PRO A 61 -1.03 11.03 -2.86
N VAL A 62 -0.84 10.03 -3.71
CA VAL A 62 -0.28 10.20 -5.07
C VAL A 62 -1.34 10.50 -6.13
N VAL A 63 -2.62 10.42 -5.77
CA VAL A 63 -3.77 10.76 -6.62
C VAL A 63 -4.82 11.54 -5.82
N PRO A 64 -5.64 12.40 -6.44
CA PRO A 64 -6.58 13.28 -5.73
C PRO A 64 -7.62 12.56 -4.87
N ASP A 65 -8.03 11.35 -5.24
CA ASP A 65 -9.04 10.52 -4.56
C ASP A 65 -8.44 9.30 -3.85
N GLY A 66 -7.17 9.41 -3.42
CA GLY A 66 -6.43 8.33 -2.77
C GLY A 66 -6.03 8.61 -1.32
N TYR A 67 -5.27 7.65 -0.78
CA TYR A 67 -4.66 7.69 0.54
C TYR A 67 -3.13 7.53 0.43
N GLY A 68 -2.41 8.26 1.28
CA GLY A 68 -1.04 7.94 1.65
C GLY A 68 -1.04 7.24 3.01
N CYS A 69 -0.35 6.11 3.15
CA CYS A 69 -0.30 5.37 4.41
C CYS A 69 1.08 4.78 4.64
N SER A 70 1.87 5.43 5.48
CA SER A 70 3.16 4.88 5.92
C SER A 70 3.06 4.27 7.30
N TYR A 71 3.89 3.27 7.57
CA TYR A 71 3.85 2.55 8.84
C TYR A 71 5.23 2.14 9.36
N ASN A 72 5.36 2.13 10.68
CA ASN A 72 6.55 1.69 11.42
C ASN A 72 6.14 0.62 12.45
N PRO A 73 6.29 -0.67 12.14
CA PRO A 73 6.11 -1.75 13.10
C PRO A 73 7.20 -1.70 14.18
N ARG A 74 6.79 -1.67 15.45
CA ARG A 74 7.64 -1.79 16.64
C ARG A 74 7.30 -3.12 17.33
N GLU A 75 7.97 -3.40 18.45
CA GLU A 75 7.80 -4.66 19.19
C GLU A 75 6.36 -4.89 19.69
N ALA A 76 5.71 -3.86 20.24
CA ALA A 76 4.37 -3.95 20.83
C ALA A 76 3.32 -3.05 20.15
N THR A 77 3.72 -2.21 19.20
CA THR A 77 2.85 -1.23 18.56
C THR A 77 3.19 -1.08 17.08
N ILE A 78 2.27 -0.53 16.30
CA ILE A 78 2.52 -0.12 14.92
C ILE A 78 2.12 1.36 14.82
N VAL A 79 3.05 2.21 14.40
CA VAL A 79 2.77 3.63 14.17
C VAL A 79 2.33 3.81 12.73
N PHE A 80 1.13 4.36 12.50
CA PHE A 80 0.62 4.68 11.17
C PHE A 80 0.55 6.20 10.97
N CYS A 81 0.95 6.66 9.78
CA CYS A 81 0.66 8.01 9.30
C CYS A 81 -0.24 7.91 8.06
N VAL A 82 -1.49 8.33 8.21
CA VAL A 82 -2.53 8.27 7.17
C VAL A 82 -2.85 9.68 6.68
N SER A 83 -2.89 9.85 5.36
CA SER A 83 -3.23 11.10 4.69
C SER A 83 -4.30 10.89 3.63
N ALA A 84 -5.11 11.92 3.40
CA ALA A 84 -6.12 12.02 2.36
C ALA A 84 -6.36 13.49 2.04
N PHE A 85 -6.78 13.82 0.82
CA PHE A 85 -7.11 15.20 0.45
C PHE A 85 -8.54 15.56 0.89
N LYS A 86 -8.69 16.68 1.60
CA LYS A 86 -10.01 17.19 2.03
C LYS A 86 -10.96 17.53 0.88
N SER A 87 -10.42 17.81 -0.31
CA SER A 87 -11.20 18.08 -1.52
C SER A 87 -11.94 16.84 -2.04
N CYS A 88 -11.52 15.63 -1.67
CA CYS A 88 -12.17 14.40 -2.10
C CYS A 88 -13.16 13.90 -1.04
N LEU A 89 -14.46 14.09 -1.32
CA LEU A 89 -15.55 13.77 -0.39
C LEU A 89 -15.70 12.27 -0.10
N THR A 90 -15.12 11.40 -0.92
CA THR A 90 -15.14 9.95 -0.74
C THR A 90 -13.97 9.43 0.12
N THR A 91 -12.98 10.28 0.42
CA THR A 91 -11.85 9.91 1.28
C THR A 91 -11.92 10.55 2.66
N SER A 92 -11.41 9.86 3.67
CA SER A 92 -11.27 10.41 5.02
C SER A 92 -10.15 9.69 5.78
N ALA A 93 -9.07 10.40 6.07
CA ALA A 93 -7.93 9.84 6.81
C ALA A 93 -8.35 9.30 8.19
N ALA A 94 -9.28 9.99 8.87
CA ALA A 94 -9.80 9.56 10.17
C ALA A 94 -10.60 8.25 10.05
N LYS A 95 -11.54 8.16 9.10
CA LYS A 95 -12.31 6.91 8.89
C LYS A 95 -11.39 5.76 8.47
N PHE A 96 -10.42 6.02 7.60
CA PHE A 96 -9.44 5.02 7.20
C PHE A 96 -8.62 4.51 8.39
N ALA A 97 -8.15 5.41 9.27
CA ALA A 97 -7.43 5.02 10.49
C ALA A 97 -8.29 4.16 11.43
N THR A 98 -9.57 4.51 11.62
CA THR A 98 -10.50 3.69 12.40
C THR A 98 -10.69 2.30 11.77
N SER A 99 -10.97 2.23 10.47
CA SER A 99 -11.14 0.93 9.79
C SER A 99 -9.86 0.09 9.79
N LEU A 100 -8.68 0.73 9.76
CA LEU A 100 -7.40 0.06 9.86
C LEU A 100 -7.21 -0.59 11.24
N ASP A 101 -7.51 0.14 12.31
CA ASP A 101 -7.45 -0.37 13.69
C ASP A 101 -8.43 -1.52 13.93
N GLU A 102 -9.68 -1.37 13.47
CA GLU A 102 -10.70 -2.42 13.52
C GLU A 102 -10.26 -3.67 12.76
N SER A 103 -9.68 -3.50 11.57
CA SER A 103 -9.19 -4.61 10.74
C SER A 103 -8.03 -5.36 11.41
N LEU A 104 -7.06 -4.65 11.97
CA LEU A 104 -5.93 -5.26 12.68
C LEU A 104 -6.40 -6.01 13.93
N SER A 105 -7.33 -5.42 14.69
CA SER A 105 -7.94 -6.05 15.85
C SER A 105 -8.71 -7.33 15.49
N ALA A 106 -9.49 -7.29 14.41
CA ALA A 106 -10.22 -8.45 13.91
C ALA A 106 -9.27 -9.59 13.48
N ILE A 107 -8.18 -9.26 12.78
CA ILE A 107 -7.13 -10.22 12.40
C ILE A 107 -6.48 -10.82 13.65
N GLY A 108 -6.14 -9.99 14.65
CA GLY A 108 -5.59 -10.45 15.93
C GLY A 108 -6.49 -11.47 16.63
N ASN A 109 -7.76 -11.12 16.80
CA ASN A 109 -8.76 -12.00 17.42
C ASN A 109 -8.92 -13.33 16.66
N LEU A 110 -8.88 -13.29 15.32
CA LEU A 110 -8.96 -14.49 14.49
C LEU A 110 -7.74 -15.41 14.70
N VAL A 111 -6.54 -14.86 14.82
CA VAL A 111 -5.31 -15.63 15.06
C VAL A 111 -5.32 -16.23 16.47
N GLU A 112 -5.74 -15.48 17.47
CA GLU A 112 -5.80 -15.94 18.87
C GLU A 112 -6.83 -17.04 19.09
N SER A 113 -8.03 -16.91 18.51
CA SER A 113 -9.08 -17.92 18.62
C SER A 113 -8.66 -19.30 18.09
N ARG A 114 -7.76 -19.35 17.09
CA ARG A 114 -7.20 -20.60 16.57
C ARG A 114 -6.21 -21.26 17.51
N LYS A 115 -5.39 -20.47 18.23
CA LYS A 115 -4.42 -21.01 19.20
C LYS A 115 -5.15 -21.76 20.32
N ILE A 116 -6.21 -21.16 20.86
CA ILE A 116 -7.07 -21.76 21.89
C ILE A 116 -7.69 -23.07 21.40
N SER A 117 -8.19 -23.13 20.15
CA SER A 117 -8.76 -24.36 19.58
C SER A 117 -7.72 -25.48 19.39
N THR A 118 -6.44 -25.14 19.22
CA THR A 118 -5.36 -26.13 19.00
C THR A 118 -4.81 -26.65 20.33
N GLU A 119 -4.75 -25.81 21.37
CA GLU A 119 -4.39 -26.19 22.73
C GLU A 119 -5.45 -27.09 23.37
N ASN A 120 -6.74 -26.80 23.17
CA ASN A 120 -7.85 -27.63 23.67
C ASN A 120 -8.00 -29.00 22.96
N ARG A 121 -7.20 -29.30 21.94
CA ARG A 121 -7.18 -30.60 21.23
C ARG A 121 -5.98 -31.47 21.61
N LYS A 122 -5.09 -31.00 22.48
CA LYS A 122 -4.04 -31.80 23.10
C LYS A 122 -4.47 -32.23 24.49
#